data_AF-A0AA41S3W0-F1
#
_entry.id   AF-A0AA41S3W0-F1
#
_cell.length_a   1.000
_cell.length_b   1.000
_cell.length_c   1.000
_cell.angle_alpha   90.00
_cell.angle_beta   90.00
_cell.angle_gamma   90.00
#
_symmetry.space_group_name_H-M   'P 1'
#
loop_
_entity.id
_entity.type
_entity.pdbx_description
1 polymer ?
#
loop_
_entity_poly.entity_id
_entity_poly.type
_entity_poly.pdbx_seq_one_letter_code
_entity_poly.pdbx_strand_id
1 'polypeptide(L)' 'EWVLASRVAVPDKLGFRLRGRGTVRPRPSTDISLGPIKVGASVDAWWHDGWWEGVVVHNESDERVHVYFP' A
#
# COMPACT_ATOMS: atom_id res chain seq x y z
N GLU A 1 -4.16 14.31 8.91
CA GLU A 1 -3.03 15.15 8.47
C GLU A 1 -3.05 15.19 6.94
N TRP A 2 -2.85 16.35 6.32
CA TRP A 2 -2.87 16.47 4.85
C TRP A 2 -1.47 16.20 4.27
N VAL A 3 -1.39 15.40 3.22
CA VAL A 3 -0.14 15.14 2.49
C VAL A 3 -0.24 15.60 1.03
N LEU A 4 0.81 16.23 0.52
CA LEU A 4 0.90 16.57 -0.90
C LEU A 4 1.01 15.28 -1.74
N ALA A 5 0.22 15.17 -2.81
CA ALA A 5 0.28 14.02 -3.72
C ALA A 5 1.67 13.83 -4.37
N SER A 6 2.44 14.91 -4.52
CA SER A 6 3.82 14.90 -5.03
C SER A 6 4.86 14.54 -3.98
N ARG A 7 4.49 14.38 -2.70
CA ARG A 7 5.42 14.04 -1.62
C ARG A 7 6.01 12.66 -1.89
N VAL A 8 7.32 12.62 -2.10
CA VAL A 8 8.06 11.36 -2.26
C VAL A 8 7.97 10.55 -0.97
N ALA A 9 7.66 9.25 -1.10
CA ALA A 9 7.62 8.33 0.01
C ALA A 9 9.01 8.18 0.63
N VAL A 10 9.07 8.10 1.96
CA VAL A 10 10.33 7.76 2.64
C VAL A 10 10.70 6.33 2.26
N PRO A 11 11.97 6.03 1.93
CA PRO A 11 12.43 4.67 1.73
C PRO A 11 12.13 3.84 2.98
N ASP A 12 11.45 2.70 2.83
CA ASP A 12 11.25 1.79 3.94
C ASP A 12 12.53 1.01 4.22
N LYS A 13 12.70 0.58 5.48
CA LYS A 13 13.90 -0.16 5.93
C LYS A 13 14.08 -1.51 5.21
N LEU A 14 13.00 -2.07 4.68
CA LEU A 14 12.98 -3.38 4.04
C LEU A 14 13.16 -3.28 2.51
N GLY A 15 13.20 -2.06 1.97
CA GLY A 15 13.42 -1.79 0.55
C GLY A 15 12.27 -2.21 -0.36
N PHE A 16 11.04 -2.34 0.18
CA PHE A 16 9.88 -2.72 -0.61
C PHE A 16 9.41 -1.60 -1.56
N ARG A 17 9.62 -0.34 -1.19
CA ARG A 17 9.22 0.81 -2.00
C ARG A 17 10.23 1.10 -3.10
N LEU A 18 9.71 1.26 -4.32
CA LEU A 18 10.47 1.79 -5.44
C LEU A 18 10.87 3.25 -5.15
N ARG A 19 12.18 3.55 -5.22
CA ARG A 19 12.70 4.91 -5.01
C ARG A 19 12.04 5.91 -5.95
N GLY A 20 11.76 7.10 -5.43
CA GLY A 20 11.18 8.21 -6.20
C GLY A 20 9.67 8.11 -6.41
N ARG A 21 8.98 7.09 -5.89
CA ARG A 21 7.51 7.06 -5.90
C ARG A 21 6.90 8.03 -4.89
N GLY A 22 5.74 8.56 -5.25
CA GLY A 22 4.90 9.34 -4.35
C GLY A 22 4.38 8.50 -3.18
N THR A 23 4.09 9.18 -2.07
CA THR A 23 3.50 8.60 -0.85
C THR A 23 2.09 8.06 -1.12
N VAL A 24 1.35 8.75 -1.99
CA VAL A 24 0.02 8.37 -2.46
C VAL A 24 0.09 8.08 -3.96
N ARG A 25 -0.65 7.07 -4.43
CA ARG A 25 -0.68 6.64 -5.82
C ARG A 25 -2.02 7.01 -6.50
N PRO A 26 -2.03 7.17 -7.83
CA PRO A 26 -3.26 7.11 -8.61
C PRO A 26 -3.98 5.78 -8.40
N ARG A 27 -5.27 5.73 -8.77
CA ARG A 27 -6.05 4.50 -8.72
C ARG A 27 -5.39 3.38 -9.53
N PRO A 28 -5.18 2.18 -8.93
CA PRO A 28 -4.67 1.03 -9.66
C PRO A 28 -5.63 0.63 -10.79
N SER A 29 -5.11 0.00 -11.83
CA SER A 29 -5.92 -0.54 -12.93
C SER A 29 -6.91 -1.60 -12.42
N THR A 30 -8.13 -1.64 -12.96
CA THR A 30 -9.20 -2.53 -12.49
C THR A 30 -8.96 -4.02 -12.78
N ASP A 31 -8.05 -4.37 -13.70
CA ASP A 31 -7.75 -5.75 -14.13
C ASP A 31 -6.87 -6.57 -13.17
N ILE A 32 -6.74 -6.13 -11.92
CA ILE A 32 -5.92 -6.85 -10.94
C ILE A 32 -6.75 -8.02 -10.38
N SER A 33 -6.43 -9.24 -10.82
CA SER A 33 -6.89 -10.44 -10.15
C SER A 33 -6.33 -10.46 -8.74
N LEU A 34 -7.19 -10.26 -7.74
CA LEU A 34 -6.84 -10.43 -6.34
C LEU A 34 -6.72 -11.92 -6.06
N GLY A 35 -5.50 -12.46 -6.22
CA GLY A 35 -5.13 -13.75 -5.64
C GLY A 35 -5.24 -13.70 -4.11
N PRO A 36 -5.10 -14.86 -3.42
CA PRO A 36 -5.17 -14.89 -1.96
C PRO A 36 -4.13 -13.94 -1.35
N ILE A 37 -4.60 -13.02 -0.50
CA ILE A 37 -3.75 -12.04 0.17
C ILE A 37 -2.96 -12.75 1.26
N LYS A 38 -1.63 -12.70 1.16
CA LYS A 38 -0.71 -13.34 2.08
C LYS A 38 0.01 -12.31 2.94
N VAL A 39 0.32 -12.67 4.18
CA VAL A 39 1.24 -11.90 5.01
C VAL A 39 2.58 -11.73 4.27
N GLY A 40 3.09 -10.50 4.26
CA GLY A 40 4.27 -10.08 3.49
C GLY A 40 3.98 -9.59 2.08
N ALA A 41 2.75 -9.71 1.57
CA ALA A 41 2.39 -9.19 0.26
C ALA A 41 2.32 -7.65 0.26
N SER A 42 2.84 -7.03 -0.80
CA SER A 42 2.65 -5.61 -1.09
C SER A 42 1.23 -5.36 -1.59
N VAL A 43 0.56 -4.36 -1.03
CA VAL A 43 -0.81 -3.98 -1.39
C VAL A 43 -0.92 -2.47 -1.55
N ASP A 44 -1.85 -2.02 -2.39
CA ASP A 44 -2.31 -0.64 -2.42
C ASP A 44 -3.67 -0.57 -1.72
N ALA A 45 -3.79 0.25 -0.68
CA ALA A 45 -5.00 0.38 0.14
C ALA A 45 -5.63 1.77 0.01
N TRP A 46 -6.95 1.83 -0.13
CA TRP A 46 -7.69 3.09 -0.16
C TRP A 46 -7.86 3.66 1.24
N TRP A 47 -7.26 4.82 1.52
CA TRP A 47 -7.34 5.50 2.81
C TRP A 47 -7.12 7.01 2.63
N HIS A 48 -7.85 7.83 3.39
CA HIS A 48 -7.78 9.30 3.31
C HIS A 48 -7.75 9.85 1.86
N ASP A 49 -8.71 9.40 1.03
CA ASP A 49 -8.88 9.83 -0.36
C ASP A 49 -7.69 9.55 -1.29
N GLY A 50 -6.86 8.56 -0.95
CA GLY A 50 -5.71 8.16 -1.74
C GLY A 50 -5.42 6.66 -1.69
N TRP A 51 -4.63 6.18 -2.64
CA TRP A 51 -4.06 4.83 -2.60
C TRP A 51 -2.70 4.84 -1.94
N TRP A 52 -2.58 4.08 -0.87
CA TRP A 52 -1.37 3.99 -0.06
C TRP A 52 -0.73 2.63 -0.23
N GLU A 53 0.55 2.62 -0.57
CA GLU A 53 1.34 1.39 -0.62
C GLU A 53 1.69 0.94 0.80
N GLY A 54 1.33 -0.29 1.13
CA GLY A 54 1.61 -0.94 2.40
C GLY A 54 1.92 -2.42 2.25
N VAL A 55 2.19 -3.07 3.38
CA VAL A 55 2.48 -4.51 3.45
C VAL A 55 1.52 -5.18 4.41
N VAL A 56 1.01 -6.35 4.03
CA VAL A 56 0.14 -7.14 4.89
C VAL A 56 0.96 -7.72 6.04
N VAL A 57 0.60 -7.42 7.28
CA VAL A 57 1.29 -7.92 8.47
C VAL A 57 0.51 -9.00 9.21
N HIS A 58 -0.80 -9.06 9.01
CA HIS A 58 -1.67 -10.04 9.66
C HIS A 58 -2.93 -10.27 8.83
N ASN A 59 -3.39 -11.52 8.77
CA ASN A 59 -4.69 -11.90 8.20
C ASN A 59 -5.66 -12.14 9.37
N GLU A 60 -6.67 -11.28 9.50
CA GLU A 60 -7.72 -11.41 10.53
C GLU A 60 -8.80 -12.40 10.08
N SER A 61 -9.13 -12.38 8.78
CA SER A 61 -10.04 -13.33 8.12
C SER A 61 -9.75 -13.40 6.61
N ASP A 62 -10.50 -14.22 5.87
CA ASP A 62 -10.36 -14.35 4.41
C ASP A 62 -10.58 -13.01 3.65
N GLU A 63 -11.35 -12.08 4.24
CA GLU A 63 -11.69 -10.80 3.64
C GLU A 63 -11.06 -9.60 4.36
N ARG A 64 -10.36 -9.82 5.48
CA ARG A 64 -9.84 -8.75 6.32
C ARG A 64 -8.39 -8.99 6.70
N VAL A 65 -7.57 -7.99 6.38
CA VAL A 65 -6.13 -8.00 6.64
C VAL A 65 -5.70 -6.70 7.30
N HIS A 66 -4.64 -6.77 8.10
CA HIS A 66 -3.99 -5.59 8.67
C HIS A 66 -2.80 -5.22 7.81
N VAL A 67 -2.72 -3.94 7.46
CA VAL A 67 -1.69 -3.39 6.58
C VAL A 67 -0.84 -2.41 7.36
N TYR A 68 0.48 -2.57 7.28
CA TYR A 68 1.44 -1.62 7.79
C TYR A 68 1.81 -0.62 6.69
N PHE A 69 1.75 0.67 7.02
CA PHE A 69 2.19 1.78 6.17
C PHE A 69 3.50 2.35 6.72
N PRO A 70 4.62 2.22 5.99
CA PRO A 70 5.90 2.83 6.36
C PRO A 70 5.96 4.33 6.04
#